data_AF-A0A963T7E8-F1
#
_entry.id   AF-A0A963T7E8-F1
#
_cell.length_a   1.000
_cell.length_b   1.000
_cell.length_c   1.000
_cell.angle_alpha   90.00
_cell.angle_beta   90.00
_cell.angle_gamma   90.00
#
_symmetry.space_group_name_H-M   'P 1'
#
loop_
_entity.id
_entity.type
_entity.pdbx_description
1 polymer ?
#
loop_
_entity_poly.entity_id
_entity_poly.type
_entity_poly.pdbx_seq_one_letter_code
_entity_poly.pdbx_strand_id
1 'polypeptide(L)'
;MRLFSLSLSVACLFATAASAEQVWVSMDQVKPYTFKQEVDQIVIGNPGIADITVRDKSRVLLFGKSPGLTNMFLFDADGNEIENLIVRVRATNSDLLTLQRGGQRYTYNCTSVCEQTLIIGDSQEAFGAVSTQVQQKYQQAAGASAPSE
;
A
#
# COMPACT_ATOMS: atom_id res chain seq x y z
N MET A 1 -19.99 10.08 70.31
CA MET A 1 -20.02 10.71 68.98
C MET A 1 -19.21 9.84 68.03
N ARG A 2 -19.87 8.98 67.24
CA ARG A 2 -19.21 8.01 66.34
C ARG A 2 -19.03 8.67 64.97
N LEU A 3 -17.78 8.95 64.57
CA LEU A 3 -17.46 9.45 63.24
C LEU A 3 -17.48 8.30 62.22
N PHE A 4 -18.45 8.31 61.32
CA PHE A 4 -18.51 7.45 60.14
C PHE A 4 -17.53 7.97 59.08
N SER A 5 -16.50 7.17 58.76
CA SER A 5 -15.56 7.45 57.67
C SER A 5 -16.12 6.87 56.37
N LEU A 6 -16.53 7.74 55.44
CA LEU A 6 -17.05 7.35 54.12
C LEU A 6 -15.89 7.33 53.11
N SER A 7 -15.34 6.14 52.83
CA SER A 7 -14.32 5.95 51.79
C SER A 7 -14.99 5.83 50.42
N LEU A 8 -14.92 6.89 49.62
CA LEU A 8 -15.39 6.91 48.23
C LEU A 8 -14.30 6.34 47.32
N SER A 9 -14.41 5.05 46.96
CA SER A 9 -13.51 4.39 46.03
C SER A 9 -13.86 4.77 44.59
N VAL A 10 -13.03 5.59 43.95
CA VAL A 10 -13.13 5.93 42.53
C VAL A 10 -12.50 4.81 41.71
N ALA A 11 -13.33 3.98 41.06
CA ALA A 11 -12.88 2.98 40.11
C ALA A 11 -12.64 3.63 38.73
N CYS A 12 -11.38 3.88 38.37
CA CYS A 12 -11.01 4.27 37.01
C CYS A 12 -11.19 3.08 36.05
N LEU A 13 -12.23 3.12 35.23
CA LEU A 13 -12.37 2.27 34.05
C LEU A 13 -11.38 2.74 32.99
N PHE A 14 -10.25 2.04 32.86
CA PHE A 14 -9.34 2.19 31.73
C PHE A 14 -9.96 1.49 30.52
N ALA A 15 -10.53 2.27 29.59
CA ALA A 15 -10.96 1.75 28.29
C ALA A 15 -9.72 1.55 27.41
N THR A 16 -9.35 0.29 27.13
CA THR A 16 -8.36 -0.04 26.11
C THR A 16 -9.00 0.13 24.73
N ALA A 17 -8.61 1.17 24.00
CA ALA A 17 -8.97 1.31 22.60
C ALA A 17 -8.30 0.20 21.78
N ALA A 18 -9.10 -0.63 21.11
CA ALA A 18 -8.60 -1.59 20.12
C ALA A 18 -8.13 -0.80 18.89
N SER A 19 -6.81 -0.60 18.77
CA SER A 19 -6.22 -0.04 17.56
C SER A 19 -6.15 -1.14 16.52
N ALA A 20 -6.84 -0.98 15.39
CA ALA A 20 -6.58 -1.81 14.21
C ALA A 20 -5.09 -1.71 13.84
N GLU A 21 -4.45 -2.85 13.66
CA GLU A 21 -3.03 -2.89 13.29
C GLU A 21 -2.85 -2.30 11.88
N GLN A 22 -1.87 -1.40 11.74
CA GLN A 22 -1.64 -0.66 10.50
C GLN A 22 -0.37 -1.14 9.81
N VAL A 23 -0.49 -1.49 8.53
CA VAL A 23 0.62 -1.91 7.68
C VAL A 23 0.94 -0.80 6.68
N TRP A 24 2.15 -0.24 6.81
CA TRP A 24 2.69 0.73 5.87
C TRP A 24 3.44 0.03 4.75
N VAL A 25 3.14 0.39 3.50
CA VAL A 25 3.81 -0.07 2.29
C VAL A 25 4.09 1.14 1.39
N SER A 26 5.24 1.15 0.72
CA SER A 26 5.52 2.17 -0.30
C SER A 26 4.98 1.70 -1.64
N MET A 27 4.50 2.64 -2.45
CA MET A 27 4.10 2.40 -3.84
C MET A 27 5.28 1.81 -4.62
N ASP A 28 4.98 0.87 -5.50
CA ASP A 28 5.95 0.13 -6.32
C ASP A 28 6.95 -0.71 -5.50
N GLN A 29 6.65 -0.97 -4.22
CA GLN A 29 7.44 -1.83 -3.35
C GLN A 29 6.61 -3.00 -2.81
N VAL A 30 7.34 -4.06 -2.43
CA VAL A 30 6.78 -5.24 -1.79
C VAL A 30 7.23 -5.31 -0.33
N LYS A 31 6.31 -5.66 0.57
CA LYS A 31 6.58 -5.86 1.98
C LYS A 31 6.08 -7.24 2.40
N PRO A 32 6.96 -8.13 2.93
CA PRO A 32 6.51 -9.35 3.55
C PRO A 32 5.66 -9.04 4.79
N TYR A 33 4.54 -9.73 4.95
CA TYR A 33 3.70 -9.67 6.14
C TYR A 33 3.47 -11.08 6.67
N THR A 34 3.58 -11.24 7.99
CA THR A 34 3.43 -12.53 8.69
C THR A 34 2.25 -12.43 9.63
N PHE A 35 1.36 -13.41 9.56
CA PHE A 35 0.14 -13.50 10.37
C PHE A 35 0.43 -14.07 11.76
N LYS A 36 -0.45 -13.77 12.72
CA LYS A 36 -0.35 -14.27 14.10
C LYS A 36 -0.70 -15.77 14.21
N GLN A 37 -1.47 -16.28 13.25
CA GLN A 37 -1.87 -17.68 13.13
C GLN A 37 -2.11 -18.03 11.65
N GLU A 38 -2.38 -19.31 11.34
CA GLU A 38 -2.69 -19.74 9.98
C GLU A 38 -3.99 -19.10 9.46
N VAL A 39 -3.97 -18.68 8.21
CA VAL A 39 -5.08 -18.04 7.49
C VAL A 39 -5.45 -18.92 6.30
N ASP A 40 -6.75 -19.10 6.06
CA ASP A 40 -7.26 -19.89 4.94
C ASP A 40 -7.73 -18.99 3.79
N GLN A 41 -8.37 -17.86 4.12
CA GLN A 41 -8.85 -16.91 3.14
C GLN A 41 -8.41 -15.47 3.45
N ILE A 42 -8.09 -14.73 2.40
CA ILE A 42 -7.66 -13.32 2.46
C ILE A 42 -8.51 -12.50 1.50
N VAL A 43 -8.98 -11.34 1.96
CA VAL A 43 -9.73 -10.39 1.12
C VAL A 43 -9.10 -9.01 1.23
N ILE A 44 -8.76 -8.42 0.08
CA ILE A 44 -8.30 -7.03 -0.02
C ILE A 44 -9.48 -6.14 -0.44
N GLY A 45 -9.73 -5.07 0.32
CA GLY A 45 -10.85 -4.16 0.04
C GLY A 45 -10.74 -3.45 -1.32
N ASN A 46 -9.53 -3.02 -1.71
CA ASN A 46 -9.26 -2.41 -3.00
C ASN A 46 -7.92 -2.87 -3.61
N PRO A 47 -7.93 -3.85 -4.54
CA PRO A 47 -6.76 -4.34 -5.27
C PRO A 47 -6.01 -3.30 -6.12
N GLY A 48 -6.60 -2.12 -6.34
CA GLY A 48 -5.95 -0.99 -7.00
C GLY A 48 -5.00 -0.21 -6.08
N ILE A 49 -5.21 -0.26 -4.76
CA ILE A 49 -4.37 0.41 -3.76
C ILE A 49 -3.24 -0.51 -3.32
N ALA A 50 -3.59 -1.73 -2.90
CA ALA A 50 -2.63 -2.75 -2.50
C ALA A 50 -3.07 -4.10 -3.04
N ASP A 51 -2.14 -5.03 -3.20
CA ASP A 51 -2.42 -6.39 -3.67
C ASP A 51 -1.50 -7.37 -2.96
N ILE A 52 -1.82 -8.66 -2.98
CA ILE A 52 -1.02 -9.67 -2.29
C ILE A 52 -0.66 -10.84 -3.17
N THR A 53 0.43 -11.51 -2.81
CA THR A 53 0.67 -12.88 -3.26
C THR A 53 0.92 -13.75 -2.05
N VAL A 54 0.12 -14.81 -1.92
CA VAL A 54 0.28 -15.81 -0.87
C VAL A 54 1.59 -16.56 -1.05
N ARG A 55 2.33 -16.75 0.05
CA ARG A 55 3.53 -17.60 0.09
C ARG A 55 3.21 -18.93 0.77
N ASP A 56 2.59 -18.85 1.93
CA ASP A 56 2.11 -19.97 2.75
C ASP A 56 0.95 -19.50 3.65
N LYS A 57 0.39 -20.38 4.47
CA LYS A 57 -0.75 -20.08 5.35
C LYS A 57 -0.47 -19.01 6.40
N SER A 58 0.79 -18.69 6.66
CA SER A 58 1.20 -17.71 7.69
C SER A 58 1.80 -16.44 7.09
N ARG A 59 2.01 -16.36 5.77
CA ARG A 59 2.80 -15.29 5.14
C ARG A 59 2.30 -14.88 3.76
N VAL A 60 2.32 -13.57 3.54
CA VAL A 60 2.06 -12.96 2.24
C VAL A 60 3.15 -11.97 1.85
N LEU A 61 3.28 -11.74 0.56
CA LEU A 61 3.96 -10.59 0.00
C LEU A 61 2.90 -9.53 -0.34
N LEU A 62 2.96 -8.38 0.32
CA LEU A 62 2.03 -7.27 0.13
C LEU A 62 2.66 -6.21 -0.78
N PHE A 63 1.99 -5.88 -1.87
CA PHE A 63 2.42 -4.93 -2.89
C PHE A 63 1.67 -3.61 -2.73
N GLY A 64 2.39 -2.49 -2.69
CA GLY A 64 1.80 -1.16 -2.79
C GLY A 64 1.64 -0.76 -4.26
N LYS A 65 0.43 -0.51 -4.73
CA LYS A 65 0.14 -0.18 -6.14
C LYS A 65 -0.18 1.28 -6.37
N SER A 66 -1.04 1.87 -5.54
CA SER A 66 -1.36 3.29 -5.64
C SER A 66 -1.50 3.92 -4.26
N PRO A 67 -1.20 5.23 -4.11
CA PRO A 67 -1.30 5.90 -2.82
C PRO A 67 -2.74 5.86 -2.31
N GLY A 68 -2.92 5.46 -1.06
CA GLY A 68 -4.26 5.34 -0.51
C GLY A 68 -4.34 4.55 0.78
N LEU A 69 -5.58 4.30 1.17
CA LEU A 69 -5.98 3.52 2.33
C LEU A 69 -6.90 2.40 1.87
N THR A 70 -6.56 1.17 2.23
CA THR A 70 -7.41 0.00 2.06
C THR A 70 -7.25 -0.89 3.28
N ASN A 71 -7.85 -2.07 3.23
CA ASN A 71 -7.81 -3.05 4.29
C ASN A 71 -7.64 -4.46 3.76
N MET A 72 -7.14 -5.33 4.63
CA MET A 72 -6.92 -6.74 4.39
C MET A 72 -7.61 -7.53 5.50
N PHE A 73 -8.67 -8.25 5.15
CA PHE A 73 -9.34 -9.19 6.05
C PHE A 73 -8.72 -10.57 5.93
N LEU A 74 -8.54 -11.22 7.08
CA LEU A 74 -8.01 -12.57 7.21
C LEU A 74 -9.10 -13.44 7.84
N PHE A 75 -9.33 -14.62 7.28
CA PHE A 75 -10.33 -15.58 7.77
C PHE A 75 -9.69 -16.95 8.01
N ASP A 76 -10.22 -17.67 9.01
CA ASP A 76 -9.88 -19.07 9.25
C ASP A 76 -10.64 -20.01 8.30
N ALA A 77 -10.38 -21.31 8.43
CA ALA A 77 -11.01 -22.34 7.60
C ALA A 77 -12.54 -22.49 7.84
N ASP A 78 -13.03 -22.01 8.97
CA ASP A 78 -14.46 -22.01 9.33
C ASP A 78 -15.17 -20.72 8.86
N GLY A 79 -14.41 -19.78 8.29
CA GLY A 79 -14.90 -18.49 7.80
C GLY A 79 -15.02 -17.40 8.87
N ASN A 80 -14.47 -17.61 10.06
CA ASN A 80 -14.45 -16.57 11.09
C ASN A 80 -13.36 -15.53 10.80
N GLU A 81 -13.65 -14.26 11.06
CA GLU A 81 -12.66 -13.19 10.94
C GLU A 81 -11.57 -13.35 12.00
N ILE A 82 -10.33 -13.49 11.53
CA ILE A 82 -9.14 -13.51 12.38
C ILE A 82 -8.71 -12.08 12.69
N GLU A 83 -8.55 -11.25 11.65
CA GLU A 83 -8.03 -9.90 11.78
C GLU A 83 -8.41 -9.03 10.57
N ASN A 84 -8.58 -7.74 10.82
CA ASN A 84 -8.74 -6.69 9.80
C ASN A 84 -7.60 -5.69 9.91
N LEU A 85 -6.72 -5.71 8.92
CA LEU A 85 -5.52 -4.87 8.87
C LEU A 85 -5.75 -3.66 7.99
N ILE A 86 -5.40 -2.47 8.48
CA ILE A 86 -5.43 -1.27 7.65
C ILE A 86 -4.13 -1.21 6.85
N VAL A 87 -4.23 -1.30 5.53
CA VAL A 87 -3.11 -1.18 4.61
C VAL A 87 -3.04 0.24 4.09
N ARG A 88 -1.89 0.88 4.31
CA ARG A 88 -1.67 2.25 3.88
C ARG A 88 -0.49 2.33 2.94
N VAL A 89 -0.79 2.76 1.72
CA VAL A 89 0.20 2.91 0.65
C VAL A 89 0.56 4.37 0.50
N ARG A 90 1.86 4.66 0.60
CA ARG A 90 2.40 6.01 0.38
C ARG A 90 3.14 6.05 -0.96
N ALA A 91 3.10 7.18 -1.64
CA ALA A 91 4.01 7.43 -2.76
C ALA A 91 5.46 7.31 -2.26
N THR A 92 6.31 6.65 -3.05
CA THR A 92 7.74 6.57 -2.78
C THR A 92 8.36 7.92 -3.12
N ASN A 93 8.83 8.67 -2.12
CA ASN A 93 9.30 10.06 -2.33
C ASN A 93 10.81 10.22 -2.21
N SER A 94 11.56 9.18 -1.82
CA SER A 94 13.02 9.24 -1.89
C SER A 94 13.38 9.36 -3.37
N ASP A 95 13.99 10.48 -3.74
CA ASP A 95 14.46 10.81 -5.08
C ASP A 95 13.42 11.33 -6.08
N LEU A 96 12.19 11.61 -5.66
CA LEU A 96 11.21 12.23 -6.56
C LEU A 96 11.19 13.75 -6.51
N LEU A 97 11.21 14.39 -7.67
CA LEU A 97 10.98 15.82 -7.86
C LEU A 97 9.67 16.05 -8.59
N THR A 98 8.79 16.86 -8.00
CA THR A 98 7.52 17.26 -8.61
C THR A 98 7.58 18.70 -9.09
N LEU A 99 7.39 18.90 -10.40
CA LEU A 99 7.24 20.22 -11.01
C LEU A 99 5.76 20.53 -11.23
N GLN A 100 5.30 21.67 -10.71
CA GLN A 100 3.95 22.19 -10.92
C GLN A 100 4.01 23.38 -11.88
N ARG A 101 3.41 23.26 -13.07
CA ARG A 101 3.38 24.31 -14.09
C ARG A 101 1.97 24.50 -14.62
N GLY A 102 1.33 25.61 -14.27
CA GLY A 102 -0.02 25.93 -14.78
C GLY A 102 -1.09 24.88 -14.43
N GLY A 103 -1.02 24.30 -13.23
CA GLY A 103 -1.91 23.22 -12.80
C GLY A 103 -1.55 21.84 -13.37
N GLN A 104 -0.51 21.75 -14.19
CA GLN A 104 0.03 20.48 -14.68
C GLN A 104 1.12 19.99 -13.73
N ARG A 105 0.99 18.75 -13.28
CA ARG A 105 2.00 18.05 -12.47
C ARG A 105 2.89 17.21 -13.39
N TYR A 106 4.20 17.35 -13.23
CA TYR A 106 5.21 16.51 -13.85
C TYR A 106 6.09 15.92 -12.74
N THR A 107 6.43 14.63 -12.84
CA THR A 107 7.26 13.96 -11.84
C THR A 107 8.55 13.44 -12.47
N TYR A 108 9.66 13.62 -11.76
CA TYR A 108 10.98 13.17 -12.14
C TYR A 108 11.56 12.28 -11.04
N ASN A 109 12.28 11.24 -11.43
CA ASN A 109 13.13 10.46 -10.53
C ASN A 109 14.58 10.96 -10.68
N CYS A 110 15.14 11.46 -9.59
CA CYS A 110 16.41 12.19 -9.52
C CYS A 110 17.43 11.49 -8.61
N THR A 111 17.66 10.19 -8.82
CA THR A 111 18.69 9.45 -8.06
C THR A 111 20.12 9.93 -8.40
N SER A 112 20.44 10.16 -9.67
CA SER A 112 21.75 10.70 -10.11
C SER A 112 21.63 11.71 -11.24
N VAL A 113 20.74 11.44 -12.20
CA VAL A 113 20.23 12.38 -13.19
C VAL A 113 18.71 12.36 -13.07
N CYS A 114 18.06 13.51 -13.27
CA CYS A 114 16.61 13.60 -13.24
C CYS A 114 16.00 13.07 -14.55
N GLU A 115 15.33 11.93 -14.47
CA GLU A 115 14.61 11.30 -15.57
C GLU A 115 13.10 11.45 -15.35
N GLN A 116 12.35 11.80 -16.39
CA GLN A 116 10.89 11.93 -16.27
C GLN A 116 10.26 10.55 -16.04
N THR A 117 9.40 10.45 -15.03
CA THR A 117 8.68 9.23 -14.68
C THR A 117 7.17 9.48 -14.69
N LEU A 118 6.39 8.39 -14.67
CA LEU A 118 4.93 8.42 -14.63
C LEU A 118 4.43 8.07 -13.24
N ILE A 119 3.75 9.01 -12.60
CA ILE A 119 3.06 8.74 -11.32
C ILE A 119 1.59 9.09 -11.40
N ILE A 120 0.76 8.29 -10.74
CA ILE A 120 -0.68 8.53 -10.60
C ILE A 120 -0.92 9.94 -10.06
N GLY A 121 -1.66 10.75 -10.83
CA GLY A 121 -1.93 12.16 -10.55
C GLY A 121 -1.05 13.16 -11.32
N ASP A 122 -0.13 12.69 -12.18
CA ASP A 122 0.54 13.55 -13.15
C ASP A 122 -0.42 14.05 -14.24
N SER A 123 -0.03 15.14 -14.90
CA SER A 123 -0.79 15.73 -16.01
C SER A 123 -1.05 14.75 -17.14
N GLN A 124 -2.17 14.92 -17.85
CA GLN A 124 -2.50 14.09 -19.01
C GLN A 124 -1.42 14.18 -20.11
N GLU A 125 -0.82 15.36 -20.28
CA GLU A 125 0.27 15.58 -21.22
C GLU A 125 1.50 14.73 -20.86
N ALA A 126 1.96 14.80 -19.60
CA ALA A 126 3.07 13.98 -19.13
C ALA A 126 2.74 12.48 -19.21
N PHE A 127 1.54 12.10 -18.80
CA PHE A 127 1.08 10.72 -18.80
C PHE A 127 1.05 10.12 -20.22
N GLY A 128 0.40 10.82 -21.16
CA GLY A 128 0.27 10.36 -22.54
C GLY A 128 1.60 10.30 -23.28
N ALA A 129 2.46 11.32 -23.11
CA ALA A 129 3.75 11.39 -23.80
C ALA A 129 4.69 10.26 -23.37
N VAL A 130 4.87 10.05 -22.05
CA VAL A 130 5.78 8.99 -21.57
C VAL A 130 5.17 7.60 -21.79
N SER A 131 3.85 7.42 -21.64
CA SER A 131 3.18 6.13 -21.91
C SER A 131 3.39 5.70 -23.36
N THR A 132 3.27 6.64 -24.31
CA THR A 132 3.54 6.39 -25.73
C THR A 132 4.99 5.96 -25.96
N GLN A 133 5.95 6.65 -25.35
CA GLN A 133 7.38 6.31 -25.46
C GLN A 133 7.68 4.92 -24.88
N VAL A 134 7.09 4.59 -23.72
CA VAL A 134 7.22 3.28 -23.08
C VAL A 134 6.64 2.19 -23.99
N GLN A 135 5.45 2.39 -24.56
CA GLN A 135 4.83 1.43 -25.46
C GLN A 135 5.66 1.21 -26.74
N GLN A 136 6.18 2.29 -27.34
CA GLN A 136 7.05 2.21 -28.51
C GLN A 136 8.35 1.44 -28.20
N LYS A 137 8.96 1.69 -27.04
CA LYS A 137 10.14 0.95 -26.58
C LYS A 137 9.87 -0.54 -26.43
N TYR A 138 8.72 -0.91 -25.84
CA TYR A 138 8.31 -2.31 -25.73
C TYR A 138 8.10 -2.97 -27.10
N GLN A 139 7.47 -2.27 -28.05
CA GLN A 139 7.26 -2.78 -29.42
C GLN A 139 8.58 -2.99 -30.17
N GLN A 140 9.54 -2.08 -30.01
CA GLN A 140 10.88 -2.22 -30.61
C GLN A 140 11.64 -3.40 -30.00
N ALA A 141 11.57 -3.59 -28.67
CA ALA A 141 12.19 -4.72 -28.00
C ALA A 141 11.57 -6.06 -28.42
N ALA A 142 10.24 -6.12 -28.57
CA ALA A 142 9.54 -7.32 -29.02
C ALA A 142 9.83 -7.65 -30.50
N GLY A 143 9.94 -6.65 -31.37
CA GLY A 143 10.29 -6.81 -32.79
C GLY A 143 11.74 -7.24 -33.02
N ALA A 144 12.66 -6.87 -32.13
CA ALA A 144 14.07 -7.28 -32.19
C ALA A 144 14.33 -8.72 -31.72
N SER A 145 13.34 -9.37 -31.07
CA SER A 145 13.42 -10.76 -30.60
C SER A 145 12.78 -11.79 -31.55
N ALA A 146 12.29 -11.37 -32.72
CA ALA A 146 11.83 -12.31 -33.75
C ALA A 146 13.05 -12.99 -34.39
N PRO A 147 13.18 -14.32 -34.37
CA PRO A 147 14.25 -15.01 -35.09
C PRO A 147 14.06 -14.75 -36.59
N SER A 148 15.11 -14.31 -37.27
CA SER A 148 15.16 -14.35 -38.73
C SER A 148 15.20 -15.82 -39.17
N GLU A 149 14.06 -16.36 -39.62
CA GLU A 149 14.03 -17.57 -40.45
C GLU A 149 14.58 -17.28 -41.86
#